data_AF-A0A2P9FGS7-F1
#
_entry.id   AF-A0A2P9FGS7-F1
#
_cell.length_a   1.000
_cell.length_b   1.000
_cell.length_c   1.000
_cell.angle_alpha   90.00
_cell.angle_beta   90.00
_cell.angle_gamma   90.00
#
_symmetry.space_group_name_H-M   'P 1'
#
loop_
_entity.id
_entity.type
_entity.pdbx_description
1 polymer ?
#
loop_
_entity_poly.entity_id
_entity_poly.type
_entity_poly.pdbx_seq_one_letter_code
_entity_poly.pdbx_strand_id
1 'polypeptide(L)'
;MPQPNFAGYHIRKWFTQTEDTLANETGVLADGDPVRKIVIAAAIHNPYAGRFSQDLDDIVADSPKLGEEFGRRALEAAGGLAIQSYGKACLVGTAGEYEHGNAFLTAVFADPVREAVGGGKAWVPSTGKRGGPGTVLDVPLAHKDALYVRSHYDTVTVSFSDTPNPDEVVVVFAFATRGRLHARLGGIGADEVQGQDGLR
;
A
#
# COMPACT_ATOMS: atom_id res chain seq x y z
N MET A 1 14.07 22.16 -10.17
CA MET A 1 13.03 21.20 -9.76
C MET A 1 12.54 20.47 -11.00
N PRO A 2 12.34 19.15 -10.94
CA PRO A 2 11.77 18.38 -12.06
C PRO A 2 10.38 18.88 -12.46
N GLN A 3 10.02 18.76 -13.74
CA GLN A 3 8.70 19.17 -14.24
C GLN A 3 7.62 18.19 -13.77
N PRO A 4 6.51 18.64 -13.15
CA PRO A 4 5.41 17.76 -12.79
C PRO A 4 4.81 17.05 -14.00
N ASN A 5 4.51 15.75 -13.85
CA ASN A 5 3.87 14.92 -14.87
C ASN A 5 2.59 14.22 -14.37
N PHE A 6 2.22 14.42 -13.10
CA PHE A 6 0.97 13.93 -12.54
C PHE A 6 0.56 14.77 -11.33
N ALA A 7 -0.58 15.47 -11.39
CA ALA A 7 -1.19 16.14 -10.23
C ALA A 7 -0.21 16.94 -9.33
N GLY A 8 0.64 17.79 -9.92
CA GLY A 8 1.63 18.56 -9.15
C GLY A 8 2.91 17.79 -8.79
N TYR A 9 2.91 16.46 -8.88
CA TYR A 9 4.06 15.60 -8.65
C TYR A 9 4.88 15.36 -9.91
N HIS A 10 6.19 15.15 -9.71
CA HIS A 10 7.06 14.51 -10.69
C HIS A 10 7.25 13.05 -10.31
N ILE A 11 6.59 12.15 -11.04
CA ILE A 11 6.67 10.71 -10.84
C ILE A 11 7.63 10.14 -11.87
N ARG A 12 8.76 9.60 -11.42
CA ARG A 12 9.74 9.00 -12.33
C ARG A 12 9.30 7.63 -12.81
N LYS A 13 8.70 6.83 -11.92
CA LYS A 13 8.33 5.45 -12.24
C LYS A 13 7.13 4.96 -11.42
N TRP A 14 6.25 4.24 -12.09
CA TRP A 14 5.18 3.45 -11.48
C TRP A 14 5.57 1.97 -11.47
N PHE A 15 5.14 1.24 -10.45
CA PHE A 15 5.34 -0.19 -10.32
C PHE A 15 3.99 -0.88 -10.08
N THR A 16 3.81 -2.02 -10.71
CA THR A 16 2.72 -2.96 -10.45
C THR A 16 3.32 -4.35 -10.36
N GLN A 17 3.18 -4.99 -9.21
CA GLN A 17 3.64 -6.35 -8.98
C GLN A 17 2.45 -7.19 -8.51
N THR A 18 2.35 -8.43 -9.00
CA THR A 18 1.30 -9.36 -8.64
C THR A 18 1.92 -10.71 -8.29
N GLU A 19 1.46 -11.30 -7.20
CA GLU A 19 1.81 -12.65 -6.78
C GLU A 19 0.52 -13.45 -6.54
N ASP A 20 0.46 -14.66 -7.08
CA ASP A 20 -0.64 -15.60 -6.83
C ASP A 20 -0.12 -16.80 -6.02
N THR A 21 -0.61 -16.95 -4.79
CA THR A 21 -0.31 -18.11 -3.95
C THR A 21 -1.30 -19.25 -4.25
N LEU A 22 -0.84 -20.29 -4.96
CA LEU A 22 -1.67 -21.42 -5.41
C LEU A 22 -1.73 -22.59 -4.40
N ALA A 23 -0.73 -22.70 -3.53
CA ALA A 23 -0.60 -23.73 -2.52
C ALA A 23 0.15 -23.19 -1.30
N ASN A 24 -0.01 -23.83 -0.15
CA ASN A 24 0.83 -23.53 1.00
C ASN A 24 2.23 -24.14 0.85
N GLU A 25 3.11 -23.86 1.81
CA GLU A 25 4.52 -24.26 1.82
C GLU A 25 4.72 -25.78 1.89
N THR A 26 3.69 -26.53 2.30
CA THR A 26 3.67 -28.00 2.31
C THR A 26 3.13 -28.62 1.02
N GLY A 27 2.70 -27.80 0.06
CA GLY A 27 2.14 -28.22 -1.23
C GLY A 27 0.64 -28.51 -1.22
N VAL A 28 -0.08 -28.19 -0.15
CA VAL A 28 -1.55 -28.30 -0.12
C VAL A 28 -2.14 -27.15 -0.91
N LEU A 29 -2.92 -27.46 -1.95
CA LEU A 29 -3.58 -26.47 -2.81
C LEU A 29 -4.50 -25.54 -2.02
N ALA A 30 -4.81 -24.38 -2.59
CA ALA A 30 -5.74 -23.41 -2.02
C ALA A 30 -7.09 -24.04 -1.63
N ASP A 31 -7.61 -23.64 -0.46
CA ASP A 31 -8.93 -24.01 0.08
C ASP A 31 -10.07 -23.17 -0.55
N GLY A 32 -9.98 -22.92 -1.86
CA GLY A 32 -10.83 -22.01 -2.63
C GLY A 32 -10.00 -21.34 -3.71
N ASP A 33 -10.28 -20.07 -4.00
CA ASP A 33 -9.48 -19.28 -4.93
C ASP A 33 -8.05 -19.03 -4.39
N PRO A 34 -7.03 -18.91 -5.26
CA PRO A 34 -5.69 -18.47 -4.87
C PRO A 34 -5.69 -17.12 -4.14
N VAL A 35 -4.66 -16.90 -3.30
CA VAL A 35 -4.43 -15.57 -2.73
C VAL A 35 -3.68 -14.74 -3.77
N ARG A 36 -4.34 -13.77 -4.38
CA ARG A 36 -3.66 -12.74 -5.17
C ARG A 36 -3.25 -11.58 -4.27
N LYS A 37 -1.95 -11.28 -4.23
CA LYS A 37 -1.36 -10.07 -3.65
C LYS A 37 -0.97 -9.10 -4.76
N ILE A 38 -1.25 -7.82 -4.57
CA ILE A 38 -1.00 -6.76 -5.56
C ILE A 38 -0.24 -5.64 -4.87
N VAL A 39 0.81 -5.16 -5.50
CA VAL A 39 1.57 -3.99 -5.04
C VAL A 39 1.51 -2.93 -6.12
N ILE A 40 1.04 -1.75 -5.75
CA ILE A 40 1.16 -0.52 -6.55
C ILE A 40 2.16 0.39 -5.84
N ALA A 41 3.13 0.92 -6.57
CA ALA A 41 4.07 1.89 -6.02
C ALA A 41 4.43 2.98 -7.02
N ALA A 42 4.86 4.13 -6.50
CA ALA A 42 5.34 5.25 -7.29
C ALA A 42 6.64 5.80 -6.70
N ALA A 43 7.67 5.97 -7.54
CA ALA A 43 8.87 6.73 -7.22
C ALA A 43 8.63 8.21 -7.56
N ILE A 44 8.53 9.03 -6.53
CA ILE A 44 8.10 10.43 -6.62
C ILE A 44 9.27 11.32 -6.18
N HIS A 45 9.55 12.38 -6.92
CA HIS A 45 10.51 13.39 -6.49
C HIS A 45 10.05 14.03 -5.17
N ASN A 46 10.94 14.08 -4.19
CA ASN A 46 10.70 14.68 -2.89
C ASN A 46 10.95 16.20 -2.97
N PRO A 47 9.91 17.05 -2.92
CA PRO A 47 10.09 18.50 -3.03
C PRO A 47 10.93 19.07 -1.88
N TYR A 48 11.03 18.39 -0.73
CA TYR A 48 11.75 18.82 0.47
C TYR A 48 13.15 18.20 0.62
N ALA A 49 13.68 17.50 -0.39
CA ALA A 49 15.01 16.91 -0.30
C ALA A 49 16.10 17.96 0.03
N GLY A 50 16.98 17.62 0.98
CA GLY A 50 18.12 18.44 1.38
C GLY A 50 17.79 19.66 2.25
N ARG A 51 16.53 19.83 2.69
CA ARG A 51 16.13 20.92 3.57
C ARG A 51 15.10 20.48 4.61
N PHE A 52 15.05 21.21 5.72
CA PHE A 52 13.95 21.12 6.68
C PHE A 52 12.79 21.99 6.21
N SER A 53 11.56 21.53 6.46
CA SER A 53 10.33 22.29 6.23
C SER A 53 9.46 22.27 7.50
N GLN A 54 8.75 23.37 7.76
CA GLN A 54 7.82 23.42 8.91
C GLN A 54 6.48 22.76 8.59
N ASP A 55 6.11 22.69 7.31
CA ASP A 55 4.93 22.02 6.77
C ASP A 55 5.31 21.08 5.62
N LEU A 56 4.39 20.20 5.23
CA LEU A 56 4.58 19.21 4.16
C LEU A 56 3.46 19.28 3.11
N ASP A 57 2.88 20.48 2.94
CA ASP A 57 1.69 20.69 2.11
C ASP A 57 1.93 20.42 0.62
N ASP A 58 3.15 20.63 0.10
CA ASP A 58 3.51 20.29 -1.29
C ASP A 58 3.39 18.78 -1.56
N ILE A 59 3.49 17.95 -0.51
CA ILE A 59 3.25 16.51 -0.59
C ILE A 59 1.76 16.20 -0.39
N VAL A 60 1.08 16.84 0.57
CA VAL A 60 -0.27 16.44 0.99
C VAL A 60 -1.37 16.97 0.07
N ALA A 61 -1.24 18.20 -0.46
CA ALA A 61 -2.34 18.94 -1.09
C ALA A 61 -2.97 18.22 -2.29
N ASP A 62 -2.15 17.65 -3.18
CA ASP A 62 -2.64 16.92 -4.38
C ASP A 62 -2.72 15.40 -4.17
N SER A 63 -2.48 14.91 -2.94
CA SER A 63 -2.43 13.47 -2.64
C SER A 63 -3.75 12.71 -2.87
N PRO A 64 -4.96 13.33 -2.87
CA PRO A 64 -6.17 12.63 -3.26
C PRO A 64 -6.12 12.05 -4.68
N LYS A 65 -5.55 12.80 -5.63
CA LYS A 65 -5.42 12.35 -7.03
C LYS A 65 -4.44 11.19 -7.17
N LEU A 66 -3.39 11.16 -6.33
CA LEU A 66 -2.53 9.97 -6.23
C LEU A 66 -3.34 8.78 -5.71
N GLY A 67 -4.15 8.97 -4.67
CA GLY A 67 -5.04 7.93 -4.14
C GLY A 67 -5.97 7.34 -5.21
N GLU A 68 -6.62 8.19 -6.00
CA GLU A 68 -7.47 7.78 -7.13
C GLU A 68 -6.70 6.90 -8.13
N GLU A 69 -5.49 7.31 -8.53
CA GLU A 69 -4.67 6.56 -9.50
C GLU A 69 -4.14 5.25 -8.93
N PHE A 70 -3.76 5.23 -7.64
CA PHE A 70 -3.39 3.98 -6.95
C PHE A 70 -4.58 3.01 -6.89
N GLY A 71 -5.78 3.50 -6.54
CA GLY A 71 -7.01 2.72 -6.53
C GLY A 71 -7.35 2.16 -7.92
N ARG A 72 -7.30 2.99 -8.96
CA ARG A 72 -7.55 2.58 -10.35
C ARG A 72 -6.60 1.45 -10.78
N ARG A 73 -5.29 1.60 -10.53
CA ARG A 73 -4.28 0.58 -10.85
C ARG A 73 -4.48 -0.71 -10.04
N ALA A 74 -4.88 -0.59 -8.78
CA ALA A 74 -5.15 -1.74 -7.93
C ALA A 74 -6.33 -2.57 -8.47
N LEU A 75 -7.43 -1.91 -8.87
CA LEU A 75 -8.59 -2.57 -9.47
C LEU A 75 -8.26 -3.21 -10.83
N GLU A 76 -7.47 -2.51 -11.66
CA GLU A 76 -6.98 -3.05 -12.93
C GLU A 76 -6.18 -4.34 -12.72
N ALA A 77 -5.23 -4.34 -11.77
CA ALA A 77 -4.44 -5.52 -11.43
C ALA A 77 -5.23 -6.63 -10.73
N ALA A 78 -6.32 -6.28 -10.03
CA ALA A 78 -7.23 -7.24 -9.43
C ALA A 78 -8.03 -8.02 -10.47
N GLY A 79 -8.23 -7.45 -11.67
CA GLY A 79 -8.88 -8.17 -12.78
C GLY A 79 -10.31 -8.61 -12.47
N GLY A 80 -11.04 -7.82 -11.67
CA GLY A 80 -12.41 -8.11 -11.25
C GLY A 80 -12.54 -8.92 -9.95
N LEU A 81 -11.43 -9.36 -9.34
CA LEU A 81 -11.45 -9.96 -8.01
C LEU A 81 -11.71 -8.90 -6.94
N ALA A 82 -12.50 -9.23 -5.92
CA ALA A 82 -12.72 -8.35 -4.78
C ALA A 82 -11.43 -8.23 -3.95
N ILE A 83 -11.11 -7.01 -3.51
CA ILE A 83 -10.00 -6.75 -2.58
C ILE A 83 -10.54 -6.84 -1.15
N GLN A 84 -9.89 -7.65 -0.32
CA GLN A 84 -10.28 -7.87 1.09
C GLN A 84 -9.27 -7.28 2.08
N SER A 85 -8.00 -7.15 1.69
CA SER A 85 -6.97 -6.54 2.55
C SER A 85 -6.26 -5.39 1.86
N TYR A 86 -5.74 -4.48 2.68
CA TYR A 86 -4.79 -3.48 2.25
C TYR A 86 -3.68 -3.23 3.27
N GLY A 87 -2.65 -2.54 2.80
CA GLY A 87 -1.51 -2.04 3.55
C GLY A 87 -0.81 -0.96 2.77
N LYS A 88 0.01 -0.16 3.43
CA LYS A 88 0.80 0.88 2.76
C LYS A 88 2.21 1.00 3.34
N ALA A 89 3.13 1.54 2.58
CA ALA A 89 4.46 1.82 3.07
C ALA A 89 5.09 3.01 2.36
N CYS A 90 6.15 3.56 2.96
CA CYS A 90 7.00 4.55 2.32
C CYS A 90 8.49 4.17 2.45
N LEU A 91 9.28 4.55 1.44
CA LEU A 91 10.73 4.44 1.45
C LEU A 91 11.33 5.76 0.98
N VAL A 92 11.91 6.49 1.93
CA VAL A 92 12.44 7.82 1.69
C VAL A 92 13.93 7.74 1.34
N GLY A 93 14.31 8.44 0.28
CA GLY A 93 15.69 8.63 -0.14
C GLY A 93 16.55 9.31 0.92
N THR A 94 17.86 9.14 0.80
CA THR A 94 18.82 9.59 1.82
C THR A 94 18.93 11.11 1.98
N ALA A 95 18.47 11.91 1.01
CA ALA A 95 18.38 13.36 1.14
C ALA A 95 17.04 13.84 1.73
N GLY A 96 16.06 12.96 1.96
CA GLY A 96 14.80 13.28 2.64
C GLY A 96 14.78 12.91 4.13
N GLU A 97 13.79 13.42 4.85
CA GLU A 97 13.47 13.09 6.23
C GLU A 97 12.41 11.99 6.28
N TYR A 98 12.37 11.19 7.35
CA TYR A 98 11.35 10.14 7.51
C TYR A 98 9.92 10.70 7.38
N GLU A 99 9.72 11.93 7.87
CA GLU A 99 8.42 12.61 7.85
C GLU A 99 7.93 12.93 6.43
N HIS A 100 8.82 13.10 5.45
CA HIS A 100 8.43 13.26 4.05
C HIS A 100 7.71 12.00 3.53
N GLY A 101 8.09 10.82 4.04
CA GLY A 101 7.39 9.58 3.77
C GLY A 101 6.02 9.54 4.44
N ASN A 102 5.92 9.94 5.71
CA ASN A 102 4.65 9.98 6.46
C ASN A 102 3.63 10.93 5.82
N ALA A 103 4.06 12.03 5.19
CA ALA A 103 3.17 12.94 4.47
C ALA A 103 2.40 12.25 3.32
N PHE A 104 2.96 11.19 2.71
CA PHE A 104 2.25 10.36 1.73
C PHE A 104 1.37 9.26 2.36
N LEU A 105 1.45 9.05 3.68
CA LEU A 105 0.70 8.01 4.39
C LEU A 105 -0.52 8.58 5.14
N THR A 106 -0.94 9.80 4.84
CA THR A 106 -2.11 10.42 5.48
C THR A 106 -3.44 9.77 5.06
N ALA A 107 -4.51 10.11 5.78
CA ALA A 107 -5.87 9.71 5.37
C ALA A 107 -6.28 10.38 4.05
N VAL A 108 -5.79 11.60 3.77
CA VAL A 108 -6.08 12.37 2.56
C VAL A 108 -5.72 11.59 1.28
N PHE A 109 -4.57 10.90 1.28
CA PHE A 109 -4.20 9.96 0.22
C PHE A 109 -5.04 8.68 0.31
N ALA A 110 -5.11 8.06 1.50
CA ALA A 110 -5.65 6.72 1.65
C ALA A 110 -7.16 6.60 1.42
N ASP A 111 -7.94 7.67 1.62
CA ASP A 111 -9.39 7.63 1.52
C ASP A 111 -9.89 7.41 0.08
N PRO A 112 -9.34 8.08 -0.96
CA PRO A 112 -9.64 7.70 -2.35
C PRO A 112 -9.25 6.27 -2.72
N VAL A 113 -8.16 5.73 -2.13
CA VAL A 113 -7.80 4.31 -2.31
C VAL A 113 -8.86 3.40 -1.71
N ARG A 114 -9.32 3.70 -0.49
CA ARG A 114 -10.41 2.98 0.18
C ARG A 114 -11.70 3.02 -0.63
N GLU A 115 -12.07 4.19 -1.14
CA GLU A 115 -13.26 4.34 -1.97
C GLU A 115 -13.19 3.45 -3.21
N ALA A 116 -12.06 3.48 -3.92
CA ALA A 116 -11.85 2.66 -5.11
C ALA A 116 -12.02 1.16 -4.85
N VAL A 117 -11.52 0.64 -3.72
CA VAL A 117 -11.59 -0.79 -3.39
C VAL A 117 -12.90 -1.22 -2.72
N GLY A 118 -13.95 -0.40 -2.82
CA GLY A 118 -15.27 -0.71 -2.28
C GLY A 118 -15.40 -0.47 -0.78
N GLY A 119 -14.69 0.53 -0.27
CA GLY A 119 -14.69 0.94 1.13
C GLY A 119 -13.46 0.47 1.92
N GLY A 120 -13.48 0.71 3.21
CA GLY A 120 -12.40 0.33 4.10
C GLY A 120 -12.43 1.13 5.40
N LYS A 121 -13.23 0.68 6.36
CA LYS A 121 -13.35 1.35 7.66
C LYS A 121 -12.14 1.09 8.56
N ALA A 122 -11.45 -0.04 8.38
CA ALA A 122 -10.27 -0.37 9.16
C ALA A 122 -9.13 0.60 8.86
N TRP A 123 -8.30 0.89 9.85
CA TRP A 123 -7.07 1.63 9.62
C TRP A 123 -6.17 0.89 8.61
N VAL A 124 -5.57 1.61 7.65
CA VAL A 124 -4.64 1.00 6.67
C VAL A 124 -3.29 0.81 7.36
N PRO A 125 -2.85 -0.44 7.62
CA PRO A 125 -1.60 -0.67 8.33
C PRO A 125 -0.41 -0.18 7.50
N SER A 126 0.58 0.39 8.19
CA SER A 126 1.69 1.04 7.51
C SER A 126 3.06 0.86 8.15
N THR A 127 4.08 0.85 7.31
CA THR A 127 5.51 0.89 7.68
C THR A 127 6.24 1.98 6.90
N GLY A 128 7.41 2.39 7.38
CA GLY A 128 8.27 3.32 6.66
C GLY A 128 9.74 2.99 6.88
N LYS A 129 10.59 3.31 5.90
CA LYS A 129 12.06 3.27 6.05
C LYS A 129 12.71 4.45 5.35
N ARG A 130 13.95 4.73 5.72
CA ARG A 130 14.89 5.50 4.89
C ARG A 130 15.89 4.52 4.24
N GLY A 131 16.25 4.75 2.99
CA GLY A 131 17.16 3.87 2.27
C GLY A 131 17.49 4.37 0.87
N GLY A 132 18.22 3.55 0.12
CA GLY A 132 18.53 3.78 -1.29
C GLY A 132 17.93 2.70 -2.20
N PRO A 133 18.33 2.68 -3.48
CA PRO A 133 17.89 1.68 -4.44
C PRO A 133 18.07 0.24 -3.94
N GLY A 134 17.05 -0.60 -4.13
CA GLY A 134 17.05 -2.00 -3.71
C GLY A 134 16.74 -2.23 -2.23
N THR A 135 16.47 -1.19 -1.43
CA THR A 135 16.07 -1.36 -0.03
C THR A 135 14.77 -2.16 0.06
N VAL A 136 14.79 -3.21 0.89
CA VAL A 136 13.62 -4.09 1.12
C VAL A 136 12.66 -3.46 2.13
N LEU A 137 11.37 -3.48 1.80
CA LEU A 137 10.25 -3.05 2.63
C LEU A 137 9.29 -4.21 2.88
N ASP A 138 8.75 -4.28 4.09
CA ASP A 138 7.66 -5.19 4.43
C ASP A 138 6.39 -4.37 4.63
N VAL A 139 5.37 -4.66 3.82
CA VAL A 139 4.07 -3.99 3.86
C VAL A 139 3.10 -4.90 4.62
N PRO A 140 2.70 -4.55 5.84
CA PRO A 140 1.71 -5.32 6.58
C PRO A 140 0.35 -5.20 5.89
N LEU A 141 -0.42 -6.29 5.88
CA LEU A 141 -1.79 -6.35 5.38
C LEU A 141 -2.75 -6.65 6.52
N ALA A 142 -3.93 -6.03 6.48
CA ALA A 142 -5.07 -6.36 7.32
C ALA A 142 -6.37 -6.22 6.53
N HIS A 143 -7.44 -6.88 7.01
CA HIS A 143 -8.75 -6.80 6.36
C HIS A 143 -9.24 -5.36 6.33
N LYS A 144 -9.72 -4.91 5.17
CA LYS A 144 -10.02 -3.50 4.89
C LYS A 144 -11.20 -2.97 5.72
N ASP A 145 -12.14 -3.83 6.07
CA ASP A 145 -13.35 -3.42 6.78
C ASP A 145 -13.30 -3.67 8.30
N ALA A 146 -12.42 -4.54 8.78
CA ALA A 146 -12.33 -4.90 10.20
C ALA A 146 -10.96 -5.44 10.60
N LEU A 147 -10.24 -4.71 11.46
CA LEU A 147 -8.88 -5.08 11.86
C LEU A 147 -8.79 -6.45 12.54
N TYR A 148 -9.81 -6.92 13.26
CA TYR A 148 -9.71 -8.18 14.03
C TYR A 148 -9.97 -9.46 13.24
N VAL A 149 -10.16 -9.38 11.91
CA VAL A 149 -10.27 -10.54 11.02
C VAL A 149 -8.89 -11.19 10.86
N ARG A 150 -8.55 -12.09 11.78
CA ARG A 150 -7.20 -12.67 11.94
C ARG A 150 -6.70 -13.46 10.73
N SER A 151 -7.59 -13.99 9.91
CA SER A 151 -7.24 -14.69 8.66
C SER A 151 -6.53 -13.78 7.64
N HIS A 152 -6.63 -12.45 7.81
CA HIS A 152 -6.13 -11.46 6.85
C HIS A 152 -4.84 -10.74 7.28
N TYR A 153 -4.31 -11.04 8.47
CA TYR A 153 -2.98 -10.59 8.86
C TYR A 153 -1.92 -11.24 7.97
N ASP A 154 -1.24 -10.45 7.17
CA ASP A 154 -0.27 -10.97 6.21
C ASP A 154 0.78 -9.88 5.92
N THR A 155 1.78 -10.22 5.12
CA THR A 155 2.83 -9.31 4.70
C THR A 155 3.09 -9.48 3.20
N VAL A 156 3.42 -8.37 2.53
CA VAL A 156 4.07 -8.40 1.22
C VAL A 156 5.44 -7.77 1.35
N THR A 157 6.48 -8.48 0.94
CA THR A 157 7.85 -7.95 0.90
C THR A 157 8.13 -7.42 -0.50
N VAL A 158 8.62 -6.18 -0.59
CA VAL A 158 8.90 -5.50 -1.86
C VAL A 158 10.29 -4.90 -1.88
N SER A 159 10.88 -4.86 -3.06
CA SER A 159 12.09 -4.08 -3.35
C SER A 159 11.99 -3.52 -4.76
N PHE A 160 12.71 -2.43 -5.01
CA PHE A 160 12.71 -1.75 -6.30
C PHE A 160 14.16 -1.47 -6.70
N SER A 161 14.57 -1.95 -7.87
CA SER A 161 15.99 -2.04 -8.25
C SER A 161 16.73 -0.70 -8.32
N ASP A 162 16.03 0.38 -8.72
CA ASP A 162 16.63 1.68 -9.02
C ASP A 162 15.98 2.85 -8.26
N THR A 163 15.32 2.60 -7.13
CA THR A 163 14.62 3.64 -6.35
C THR A 163 14.56 3.30 -4.85
N PRO A 164 14.50 4.30 -3.95
CA PRO A 164 14.56 5.75 -4.20
C PRO A 164 15.96 6.24 -4.56
N ASN A 165 16.03 7.20 -5.48
CA ASN A 165 17.15 8.14 -5.52
C ASN A 165 17.21 8.95 -4.21
N PRO A 166 18.35 9.61 -3.89
CA PRO A 166 18.47 10.39 -2.65
C PRO A 166 17.34 11.40 -2.45
N ASP A 167 16.85 12.02 -3.53
CA ASP A 167 15.80 13.03 -3.55
C ASP A 167 14.42 12.48 -3.92
N GLU A 168 14.15 11.21 -3.67
CA GLU A 168 12.85 10.58 -3.94
C GLU A 168 12.17 10.04 -2.67
N VAL A 169 10.85 9.88 -2.75
CA VAL A 169 10.07 9.00 -1.88
C VAL A 169 9.40 7.96 -2.75
N VAL A 170 9.52 6.69 -2.38
CA VAL A 170 8.68 5.62 -2.92
C VAL A 170 7.48 5.44 -2.01
N VAL A 171 6.28 5.61 -2.54
CA VAL A 171 5.02 5.33 -1.83
C VAL A 171 4.46 4.03 -2.37
N VAL A 172 3.98 3.17 -1.47
CA VAL A 172 3.52 1.81 -1.78
C VAL A 172 2.15 1.59 -1.16
N PHE A 173 1.23 1.00 -1.93
CA PHE A 173 0.06 0.30 -1.40
C PHE A 173 0.14 -1.17 -1.81
N ALA A 174 -0.19 -2.04 -0.87
CA ALA A 174 -0.35 -3.47 -1.11
C ALA A 174 -1.79 -3.88 -0.84
N PHE A 175 -2.27 -4.88 -1.57
CA PHE A 175 -3.63 -5.40 -1.48
C PHE A 175 -3.60 -6.92 -1.51
N ALA A 176 -4.64 -7.56 -0.95
CA ALA A 176 -4.90 -8.97 -1.17
C ALA A 176 -6.38 -9.25 -1.41
N THR A 177 -6.65 -10.26 -2.23
CA THR A 177 -8.01 -10.64 -2.67
C THR A 177 -8.77 -11.51 -1.67
N ARG A 178 -8.06 -12.12 -0.73
CA ARG A 178 -8.61 -12.90 0.38
C ARG A 178 -7.58 -13.07 1.50
N GLY A 179 -8.01 -13.66 2.61
CA GLY A 179 -7.14 -14.08 3.70
C GLY A 179 -6.20 -15.24 3.32
N ARG A 180 -5.26 -15.53 4.21
CA ARG A 180 -4.24 -16.59 4.04
C ARG A 180 -4.90 -17.94 3.75
N LEU A 181 -4.26 -18.76 2.91
CA LEU A 181 -4.68 -20.13 2.66
C LEU A 181 -4.72 -20.93 3.97
N HIS A 182 -5.76 -21.76 4.15
CA HIS A 182 -5.90 -22.66 5.30
C HIS A 182 -5.80 -21.93 6.65
N ALA A 183 -6.27 -20.69 6.74
CA ALA A 183 -6.26 -19.91 7.98
C ALA A 183 -7.12 -20.61 9.04
N ARG A 184 -6.48 -21.01 10.15
CA ARG A 184 -7.05 -21.95 11.13
C ARG A 184 -6.81 -21.57 12.59
N LEU A 185 -6.66 -20.27 12.84
CA LEU A 185 -6.39 -19.72 14.19
C LEU A 185 -7.61 -19.04 14.81
N GLY A 186 -8.83 -19.30 14.30
CA GLY A 186 -10.07 -18.66 14.74
C GLY A 186 -10.06 -17.13 14.63
N GLY A 187 -10.96 -16.48 15.37
CA GLY A 187 -11.22 -15.04 15.25
C GLY A 187 -12.53 -14.79 14.51
N ILE A 188 -12.85 -13.52 14.29
CA ILE A 188 -14.03 -13.10 13.51
C ILE A 188 -13.80 -13.51 12.05
N GLY A 189 -14.76 -14.19 11.44
CA GLY A 189 -14.78 -14.49 10.00
C GLY A 189 -14.98 -13.23 9.16
N ALA A 190 -14.45 -13.21 7.94
CA ALA A 190 -14.64 -12.06 7.05
C ALA A 190 -16.11 -11.85 6.65
N ASP A 191 -16.88 -12.94 6.63
CA ASP A 191 -18.32 -13.00 6.40
C ASP A 191 -19.15 -12.54 7.62
N GLU A 192 -18.53 -12.43 8.79
CA GLU A 192 -19.17 -11.95 10.03
C GLU A 192 -18.95 -10.45 10.28
N VAL A 193 -18.19 -9.78 9.40
CA VAL A 193 -17.81 -8.38 9.55
C VAL A 193 -19.02 -7.47 9.42
N GLN A 194 -19.21 -6.60 10.42
CA GLN A 194 -20.24 -5.55 10.36
C GLN A 194 -19.69 -4.26 9.74
N GLY A 195 -18.38 -4.01 9.89
CA GLY A 195 -17.70 -2.91 9.23
C GLY A 195 -18.16 -1.54 9.69
N GLN A 196 -18.55 -1.40 10.96
CA GLN A 196 -19.06 -0.13 11.49
C GLN A 196 -17.96 0.75 12.09
N ASP A 197 -17.00 0.15 12.79
CA ASP A 197 -15.93 0.83 13.53
C ASP A 197 -14.52 0.57 12.96
N GLY A 198 -14.42 -0.27 11.93
CA GLY A 198 -13.14 -0.68 11.35
C GLY A 198 -12.38 -1.72 12.18
N LEU A 199 -12.97 -2.24 13.26
CA LEU A 199 -12.35 -3.22 14.15
C LEU A 199 -13.00 -4.60 14.02
N ARG A 200 -14.34 -4.67 13.90
CA ARG A 200 -15.10 -5.93 13.86
C ARG A 200 -16.09 -6.03 12.71
#